data_AF-A0A6P8BFL6-F1
#
_entry.id   AF-A0A6P8BFL6-F1
#
_cell.length_a   1.000
_cell.length_b   1.000
_cell.length_c   1.000
_cell.angle_alpha   90.00
_cell.angle_beta   90.00
_cell.angle_gamma   90.00
#
_symmetry.space_group_name_H-M   'P 1'
#
loop_
_entity.id
_entity.type
_entity.pdbx_description
1 polymer ?
#
loop_
_entity_poly.entity_id
_entity_poly.type
_entity_poly.pdbx_seq_one_letter_code
_entity_poly.pdbx_strand_id
1 'polypeptide(L)'
;MRFSTIFAAVAAALPAATAPTAVSLMAAGPTDPTPVDVLMMKPGQFNYNWTVTNWEAGCARGGCYYGFDIAAEEYTGYPNAPAFKAHCDGQNEGAPYTVCEMKDGGSAARRVSARLLERNSSDPVYIRVSYQYADSQPNAYFNWTGTGEASYNQFVAPAQTFNVTPSEVFGVA
;
A
#
# COMPACT_ATOMS: atom_id res chain seq x y z
N MET A 1 3.56 22.59 71.26
CA MET A 1 3.11 22.06 69.96
C MET A 1 2.28 23.13 69.28
N ARG A 2 2.81 23.68 68.17
CA ARG A 2 2.18 24.39 67.01
C ARG A 2 0.88 25.19 67.29
N PHE A 3 0.89 26.54 67.34
CA PHE A 3 0.72 27.53 66.24
C PHE A 3 -0.46 27.16 65.29
N SER A 4 -1.41 28.00 64.88
CA SER A 4 -1.56 29.46 64.84
C SER A 4 -3.02 29.83 64.53
N THR A 5 -3.49 30.90 65.20
CA THR A 5 -4.16 32.10 64.65
C THR A 5 -4.91 32.02 63.32
N ILE A 6 -6.22 32.27 63.40
CA ILE A 6 -7.16 32.57 62.32
C ILE A 6 -6.86 33.98 61.79
N PHE A 7 -6.60 34.12 60.48
CA PHE A 7 -6.39 35.41 59.82
C PHE A 7 -7.65 35.90 59.10
N ALA A 8 -7.80 37.22 59.15
CA ALA A 8 -8.88 38.08 58.67
C ALA A 8 -9.23 37.93 57.18
N ALA A 9 -10.52 38.12 56.90
CA ALA A 9 -11.03 38.42 55.56
C ALA A 9 -10.74 39.89 55.20
N VAL A 10 -10.13 40.12 54.04
CA VAL A 10 -10.05 41.43 53.41
C VAL A 10 -10.73 41.32 52.04
N ALA A 11 -11.83 42.05 51.90
CA ALA A 11 -12.49 42.30 50.63
C ALA A 11 -11.62 43.25 49.79
N ALA A 12 -11.23 42.81 48.60
CA ALA A 12 -10.59 43.66 47.60
C ALA A 12 -11.46 43.64 46.33
N ALA A 13 -12.08 44.79 46.06
CA ALA A 13 -12.75 45.07 44.80
C ALA A 13 -11.71 45.21 43.67
N LEU A 14 -11.95 44.54 42.54
CA LEU A 14 -11.17 44.67 41.32
C LEU A 14 -11.95 45.47 40.26
N PRO A 15 -11.25 46.25 39.40
CA PRO A 15 -11.87 47.23 38.51
C PRO A 15 -12.35 46.63 37.18
N ALA A 16 -13.19 47.39 36.50
CA ALA A 16 -13.86 47.11 35.24
C ALA A 16 -12.91 46.62 34.12
N ALA A 17 -13.30 45.54 33.46
CA ALA A 17 -12.62 44.97 32.31
C ALA A 17 -12.72 45.89 31.09
N THR A 18 -11.56 46.22 30.51
CA THR A 18 -11.41 46.89 29.23
C THR A 18 -11.63 45.92 28.06
N ALA A 19 -12.18 46.45 26.96
CA ALA A 19 -12.60 45.70 25.78
C ALA A 19 -11.44 44.97 25.06
N PRO A 20 -11.69 43.78 24.46
CA PRO A 20 -10.70 43.09 23.66
C PRO A 20 -10.57 43.72 22.25
N THR A 21 -9.32 43.85 21.86
CA THR A 21 -8.77 44.22 20.56
C THR A 21 -9.33 43.36 19.43
N ALA A 22 -9.64 43.98 18.29
CA ALA A 22 -10.11 43.29 17.09
C ALA A 22 -9.08 42.25 16.61
N VAL A 23 -9.51 41.00 16.51
CA VAL A 23 -8.77 39.92 15.85
C VAL A 23 -9.02 40.06 14.35
N SER A 24 -7.99 40.41 13.58
CA SER A 24 -8.03 40.31 12.12
C SER A 24 -8.15 38.84 11.73
N LEU A 25 -9.29 38.45 11.15
CA LEU A 25 -9.41 37.21 10.39
C LEU A 25 -8.50 37.34 9.16
N MET A 26 -7.40 36.57 9.12
CA MET A 26 -6.76 36.27 7.85
C MET A 26 -7.73 35.36 7.08
N ALA A 27 -8.20 35.85 5.94
CA ALA A 27 -8.97 35.05 5.01
C ALA A 27 -8.10 33.85 4.59
N ALA A 28 -8.55 32.64 4.92
CA ALA A 28 -8.06 31.45 4.27
C ALA A 28 -8.41 31.59 2.78
N GLY A 29 -7.39 31.84 1.95
CA GLY A 29 -7.55 31.77 0.51
C GLY A 29 -8.04 30.37 0.12
N PRO A 30 -8.77 30.22 -0.99
CA PRO A 30 -9.09 28.92 -1.52
C PRO A 30 -7.77 28.20 -1.81
N THR A 31 -7.47 27.14 -1.06
CA THR A 31 -6.46 26.17 -1.47
C THR A 31 -7.05 25.43 -2.65
N ASP A 32 -6.80 25.92 -3.86
CA ASP A 32 -7.04 25.14 -5.07
C ASP A 32 -6.27 23.82 -4.91
N PRO A 33 -6.91 22.66 -5.11
CA PRO A 33 -6.17 21.41 -5.16
C PRO A 33 -5.16 21.53 -6.30
N THR A 34 -3.88 21.40 -5.99
CA THR A 34 -2.84 21.25 -7.01
C THR A 34 -3.26 20.13 -7.96
N PRO A 35 -3.11 20.30 -9.29
CA PRO A 35 -3.34 19.20 -10.22
C PRO A 35 -2.46 18.03 -9.77
N VAL A 36 -3.09 16.88 -9.50
CA VAL A 36 -2.36 15.64 -9.29
C VAL A 36 -1.82 15.22 -10.65
N ASP A 37 -0.50 15.18 -10.81
CA ASP A 37 0.10 14.68 -12.05
C ASP A 37 -0.01 13.15 -12.06
N VAL A 38 -0.99 12.66 -12.82
CA VAL A 38 -1.26 11.22 -12.92
C VAL A 38 -0.48 10.63 -14.09
N LEU A 39 0.47 9.75 -13.78
CA LEU A 39 1.13 8.93 -14.79
C LEU A 39 0.35 7.64 -15.02
N MET A 40 -0.01 7.34 -16.27
CA MET A 40 -0.58 6.05 -16.68
C MET A 40 0.21 5.48 -17.85
N MET A 41 0.86 4.34 -17.65
CA MET A 41 1.62 3.64 -18.70
C MET A 41 0.91 2.36 -19.14
N LYS A 42 1.04 2.02 -20.42
CA LYS A 42 0.44 0.83 -21.04
C LYS A 42 1.39 -0.38 -21.02
N PRO A 43 0.86 -1.60 -21.19
CA PRO A 43 1.68 -2.81 -21.31
C PRO A 43 2.71 -2.69 -22.43
N GLY A 44 3.91 -3.23 -22.22
CA GLY A 44 4.97 -3.29 -23.24
C GLY A 44 5.86 -2.04 -23.33
N GLN A 45 5.66 -1.03 -22.47
CA GLN A 45 6.50 0.17 -22.41
C GLN A 45 7.71 0.03 -21.49
N PHE A 46 7.77 -1.03 -20.68
CA PHE A 46 8.83 -1.30 -19.73
C PHE A 46 9.19 -2.79 -19.75
N ASN A 47 10.48 -3.08 -19.59
CA ASN A 47 11.00 -4.44 -19.41
C ASN A 47 11.28 -4.65 -17.92
N TYR A 48 10.20 -4.86 -17.15
CA TYR A 48 10.28 -5.15 -15.73
C TYR A 48 9.56 -6.47 -15.47
N ASN A 49 10.27 -7.46 -14.92
CA ASN A 49 9.71 -8.79 -14.67
C ASN A 49 9.85 -9.11 -13.20
N TRP A 50 8.79 -9.68 -12.63
CA TRP A 50 8.77 -10.21 -11.28
C TRP A 50 8.78 -11.72 -11.37
N THR A 51 9.71 -12.35 -10.68
CA THR A 51 9.83 -13.80 -10.64
C THR A 51 8.98 -14.33 -9.49
N VAL A 52 8.01 -15.17 -9.81
CA VAL A 52 7.21 -15.93 -8.84
C VAL A 52 7.81 -17.31 -8.70
N THR A 53 8.05 -17.72 -7.46
CA THR A 53 8.60 -19.03 -7.08
C THR A 53 7.75 -19.67 -6.00
N ASN A 54 7.92 -20.97 -5.78
CA ASN A 54 7.17 -21.72 -4.76
C ASN A 54 5.65 -21.54 -4.90
N TRP A 55 5.15 -21.44 -6.14
CA TRP A 55 3.72 -21.33 -6.38
C TRP A 55 3.02 -22.58 -5.87
N GLU A 56 2.03 -22.38 -5.02
CA GLU A 56 1.09 -23.38 -4.56
C GLU A 56 -0.31 -22.78 -4.63
N ALA A 57 -1.23 -23.48 -5.30
CA ALA A 57 -2.62 -23.13 -5.27
C ALA A 57 -3.49 -24.38 -5.33
N GLY A 58 -4.66 -24.29 -4.69
CA GLY A 58 -5.63 -25.37 -4.68
C GLY A 58 -7.04 -24.90 -4.37
N CYS A 59 -8.01 -25.73 -4.72
CA CYS A 59 -9.40 -25.58 -4.28
C CYS A 59 -9.84 -26.84 -3.55
N ALA A 60 -10.42 -26.64 -2.37
CA ALA A 60 -11.06 -27.67 -1.57
C ALA A 60 -12.49 -27.25 -1.23
N ARG A 61 -13.21 -28.09 -0.48
CA ARG A 61 -14.60 -27.80 -0.08
C ARG A 61 -14.78 -26.49 0.70
N GLY A 62 -13.70 -25.95 1.28
CA GLY A 62 -13.69 -24.70 2.04
C GLY A 62 -13.32 -23.45 1.24
N GLY A 63 -13.11 -23.55 -0.07
CA GLY A 63 -12.67 -22.46 -0.93
C GLY A 63 -11.32 -22.73 -1.60
N CYS A 64 -10.89 -21.76 -2.39
CA CYS A 64 -9.60 -21.79 -3.07
C CYS A 64 -8.55 -21.00 -2.28
N TYR A 65 -7.29 -21.35 -2.47
CA TYR A 65 -6.17 -20.68 -1.83
C TYR A 65 -5.01 -20.54 -2.80
N TYR A 66 -4.10 -19.62 -2.49
CA TYR A 66 -2.82 -19.48 -3.15
C TYR A 66 -1.74 -19.14 -2.12
N GLY A 67 -0.50 -19.49 -2.45
CA GLY A 67 0.72 -19.16 -1.72
C GLY A 67 1.90 -19.12 -2.69
N PHE A 68 2.75 -18.09 -2.62
CA PHE A 68 3.95 -17.99 -3.43
C PHE A 68 4.94 -16.97 -2.89
N ASP A 69 6.20 -17.10 -3.30
CA ASP A 69 7.21 -16.07 -3.13
C ASP A 69 7.35 -15.27 -4.42
N ILE A 70 7.57 -13.97 -4.31
CA ILE A 70 7.80 -13.09 -5.45
C ILE A 70 9.01 -12.19 -5.20
N ALA A 71 9.83 -12.02 -6.22
CA ALA A 71 10.97 -11.13 -6.21
C ALA A 71 11.10 -10.35 -7.50
N ALA A 72 11.61 -9.13 -7.39
CA ALA A 72 12.03 -8.34 -8.53
C ALA A 72 13.33 -7.62 -8.21
N GLU A 73 14.18 -7.46 -9.22
CA GLU A 73 15.34 -6.58 -9.13
C GLU A 73 14.91 -5.11 -9.19
N GLU A 74 15.87 -4.21 -9.03
CA GLU A 74 15.61 -2.78 -9.22
C GLU A 74 15.35 -2.49 -10.70
N TYR A 75 14.30 -1.73 -10.98
CA TYR A 75 14.05 -1.18 -12.30
C TYR A 75 14.62 0.24 -12.39
N THR A 76 15.56 0.43 -13.30
CA THR A 76 16.28 1.71 -13.49
C THR A 76 15.66 2.61 -14.56
N GLY A 77 14.65 2.14 -15.29
CA GLY A 77 13.86 2.97 -16.19
C GLY A 77 12.89 3.88 -15.43
N TYR A 78 12.16 4.75 -16.14
CA TYR A 78 11.18 5.64 -15.51
C TYR A 78 9.76 5.03 -15.53
N PRO A 79 9.02 5.04 -14.40
CA PRO A 79 9.49 5.45 -13.06
C PRO A 79 10.44 4.40 -12.47
N ASN A 80 11.45 4.83 -11.71
CA ASN A 80 12.38 3.87 -11.10
C ASN A 80 11.65 3.07 -10.03
N ALA A 81 11.89 1.77 -9.95
CA ALA A 81 11.22 0.88 -9.00
C ALA A 81 12.26 0.15 -8.16
N PRO A 82 12.25 0.30 -6.82
CA PRO A 82 13.19 -0.44 -5.96
C PRO A 82 13.00 -1.96 -6.10
N ALA A 83 14.08 -2.71 -5.93
CA ALA A 83 14.02 -4.18 -5.81
C ALA A 83 13.08 -4.59 -4.68
N PHE A 84 12.42 -5.75 -4.78
CA PHE A 84 11.61 -6.28 -3.70
C PHE A 84 11.64 -7.80 -3.57
N LYS A 85 11.34 -8.29 -2.36
CA LYS A 85 11.01 -9.70 -2.09
C LYS A 85 9.84 -9.79 -1.12
N ALA A 86 8.85 -10.60 -1.43
CA ALA A 86 7.68 -10.79 -0.58
C ALA A 86 7.15 -12.23 -0.67
N HIS A 87 6.47 -12.67 0.39
CA HIS A 87 5.65 -13.87 0.42
C HIS A 87 4.18 -13.47 0.38
N CYS A 88 3.42 -14.04 -0.54
CA CYS A 88 2.02 -13.73 -0.76
C CYS A 88 1.17 -14.99 -0.58
N ASP A 89 0.18 -14.91 0.29
CA ASP A 89 -0.85 -15.93 0.43
C ASP A 89 -2.24 -15.28 0.50
N GLY A 90 -3.27 -16.08 0.26
CA GLY A 90 -4.64 -15.61 0.34
C GLY A 90 -5.66 -16.70 0.04
N GLN A 91 -6.93 -16.32 0.17
CA GLN A 91 -8.06 -17.22 0.03
C GLN A 91 -9.13 -16.63 -0.88
N ASN A 92 -9.88 -17.53 -1.49
CA ASN A 92 -10.99 -17.31 -2.41
C ASN A 92 -10.59 -16.64 -3.72
N GLU A 93 -11.17 -17.13 -4.80
CA GLU A 93 -11.09 -16.49 -6.10
C GLU A 93 -11.94 -15.20 -6.10
N GLY A 94 -11.46 -14.16 -6.76
CA GLY A 94 -12.17 -12.88 -6.85
C GLY A 94 -12.14 -12.03 -5.58
N ALA A 95 -11.49 -12.49 -4.50
CA ALA A 95 -11.31 -11.73 -3.28
C ALA A 95 -10.53 -10.42 -3.52
N PRO A 96 -10.66 -9.42 -2.63
CA PRO A 96 -9.82 -8.23 -2.64
C PRO A 96 -8.32 -8.55 -2.54
N TYR A 97 -7.47 -7.57 -2.83
CA TYR A 97 -6.03 -7.69 -2.61
C TYR A 97 -5.70 -7.92 -1.14
N THR A 98 -4.85 -8.92 -0.89
CA THR A 98 -4.24 -9.18 0.41
C THR A 98 -2.81 -8.65 0.39
N VAL A 99 -2.41 -7.99 1.47
CA VAL A 99 -1.04 -7.49 1.63
C VAL A 99 -0.10 -8.66 1.89
N CYS A 100 0.97 -8.75 1.11
CA CYS A 100 2.00 -9.76 1.23
C CYS A 100 3.01 -9.41 2.33
N GLU A 101 3.64 -10.43 2.91
CA GLU A 101 4.72 -10.27 3.88
C GLU A 101 6.03 -9.91 3.16
N MET A 102 6.56 -8.71 3.39
CA MET A 102 7.85 -8.30 2.83
C MET A 102 9.01 -9.10 3.47
N LYS A 103 9.82 -9.79 2.66
CA LYS A 103 10.91 -10.67 3.11
C LYS A 103 12.30 -10.01 3.05
N ASP A 104 12.40 -8.84 2.45
CA ASP A 104 13.65 -8.08 2.31
C ASP A 104 13.84 -7.00 3.40
N GLY A 105 13.04 -7.05 4.48
CA GLY A 105 13.08 -6.05 5.54
C GLY A 105 12.51 -4.69 5.10
N GLY A 106 11.57 -4.68 4.15
CA GLY A 106 10.97 -3.49 3.54
C GLY A 106 10.53 -2.38 4.51
N SER A 107 10.34 -1.18 3.97
CA SER A 107 9.86 -0.02 4.73
C SER A 107 8.33 0.08 4.67
N ALA A 108 7.71 0.80 5.60
CA ALA A 108 6.28 1.11 5.57
C ALA A 108 5.84 1.86 4.28
N ALA A 109 6.81 2.42 3.55
CA ALA A 109 6.59 3.13 2.29
C ALA A 109 6.54 2.18 1.07
N ARG A 110 6.65 0.87 1.26
CA ARG A 110 6.67 -0.13 0.19
C ARG A 110 5.86 -1.37 0.54
N ARG A 111 5.00 -1.80 -0.37
CA ARG A 111 4.12 -2.95 -0.17
C ARG A 111 3.88 -3.72 -1.46
N VAL A 112 3.84 -5.03 -1.33
CA VAL A 112 3.31 -5.94 -2.35
C VAL A 112 1.95 -6.43 -1.87
N SER A 113 1.01 -6.55 -2.79
CA SER A 113 -0.29 -7.15 -2.55
C SER A 113 -0.66 -8.04 -3.71
N ALA A 114 -1.39 -9.12 -3.43
CA ALA A 114 -1.79 -10.08 -4.43
C ALA A 114 -3.26 -10.47 -4.25
N ARG A 115 -3.87 -10.94 -5.33
CA ARG A 115 -5.15 -11.62 -5.29
C ARG A 115 -5.26 -12.65 -6.40
N LEU A 116 -6.03 -13.70 -6.14
CA LEU A 116 -6.45 -14.66 -7.14
C LEU A 116 -7.67 -14.13 -7.88
N LEU A 117 -7.62 -14.09 -9.21
CA LEU A 117 -8.76 -13.63 -10.01
C LEU A 117 -9.86 -14.69 -10.05
N GLU A 118 -11.11 -14.22 -10.15
CA GLU A 118 -12.26 -15.08 -10.40
C GLU A 118 -12.12 -15.75 -11.76
N ARG A 119 -12.44 -17.05 -11.81
CA ARG A 119 -12.32 -17.83 -13.03
C ARG A 119 -13.68 -18.27 -13.57
N ASN A 120 -13.71 -18.47 -14.88
CA ASN A 120 -14.86 -19.08 -15.57
C ASN A 120 -14.64 -20.59 -15.83
N SER A 121 -13.42 -21.12 -15.71
CA SER A 121 -13.03 -22.50 -16.08
C SER A 121 -11.92 -23.05 -15.18
N SER A 122 -11.65 -24.36 -15.24
CA SER A 122 -10.75 -25.08 -14.33
C SER A 122 -9.23 -24.89 -14.53
N ASP A 123 -8.77 -24.32 -15.64
CA ASP A 123 -7.41 -23.79 -15.89
C ASP A 123 -7.40 -22.92 -17.17
N PRO A 124 -6.46 -21.96 -17.30
CA PRO A 124 -5.46 -21.53 -16.31
C PRO A 124 -6.06 -20.74 -15.13
N VAL A 125 -5.25 -20.44 -14.12
CA VAL A 125 -5.56 -19.47 -13.06
C VAL A 125 -4.73 -18.20 -13.24
N TYR A 126 -5.27 -17.08 -12.79
CA TYR A 126 -4.61 -15.78 -12.90
C TYR A 126 -4.39 -15.16 -11.54
N ILE A 127 -3.13 -14.86 -11.23
CA ILE A 127 -2.76 -14.05 -10.07
C ILE A 127 -2.57 -12.60 -10.51
N ARG A 128 -3.18 -11.66 -9.80
CA ARG A 128 -2.90 -10.23 -9.99
C ARG A 128 -2.09 -9.72 -8.82
N VAL A 129 -0.96 -9.10 -9.13
CA VAL A 129 -0.02 -8.58 -8.14
C VAL A 129 0.11 -7.07 -8.33
N SER A 130 0.11 -6.34 -7.22
CA SER A 130 0.29 -4.89 -7.16
C SER A 130 1.45 -4.58 -6.23
N TYR A 131 2.39 -3.81 -6.73
CA TYR A 131 3.57 -3.34 -6.03
C TYR A 131 3.53 -1.82 -5.95
N GLN A 132 3.37 -1.31 -4.73
CA GLN A 132 3.35 0.13 -4.46
C GLN A 132 4.58 0.55 -3.66
N TYR A 133 5.15 1.69 -4.02
CA TYR A 133 6.23 2.33 -3.27
C TYR A 133 6.10 3.86 -3.34
N ALA A 134 6.61 4.54 -2.31
CA ALA A 134 6.70 6.00 -2.28
C ALA A 134 7.77 6.50 -3.26
N ASP A 135 7.50 7.65 -3.88
CA ASP A 135 8.49 8.39 -4.65
C ASP A 135 9.28 9.34 -3.74
N SER A 136 10.35 9.93 -4.29
CA SER A 136 11.15 10.97 -3.64
C SER A 136 10.36 12.24 -3.29
N GLN A 137 9.27 12.52 -4.01
CA GLN A 137 8.38 13.64 -3.73
C GLN A 137 7.45 13.33 -2.54
N PRO A 138 7.19 14.31 -1.64
CA PRO A 138 6.28 14.10 -0.52
C PRO A 138 4.87 13.72 -0.97
N ASN A 139 4.31 12.65 -0.38
CA ASN A 139 2.99 12.10 -0.70
C ASN A 139 2.84 11.50 -2.11
N ALA A 140 3.92 11.47 -2.90
CA ALA A 140 3.92 10.85 -4.20
C ALA A 140 4.17 9.34 -4.09
N TYR A 141 3.51 8.56 -4.94
CA TYR A 141 3.69 7.11 -4.99
C TYR A 141 3.50 6.56 -6.39
N PHE A 142 4.16 5.43 -6.65
CA PHE A 142 3.91 4.60 -7.83
C PHE A 142 3.29 3.28 -7.43
N ASN A 143 2.39 2.78 -8.26
CA ASN A 143 1.82 1.46 -8.17
C ASN A 143 1.94 0.74 -9.51
N TRP A 144 2.67 -0.37 -9.50
CA TRP A 144 2.83 -1.26 -10.64
C TRP A 144 1.89 -2.43 -10.43
N THR A 145 1.15 -2.81 -11.46
CA THR A 145 0.24 -3.95 -11.40
C THR A 145 0.51 -4.88 -12.56
N GLY A 146 0.59 -6.18 -12.27
CA GLY A 146 0.82 -7.22 -13.25
C GLY A 146 -0.11 -8.41 -13.05
N THR A 147 -0.25 -9.22 -14.09
CA THR A 147 -1.01 -10.47 -14.04
C THR A 147 -0.11 -11.62 -14.48
N GLY A 148 -0.03 -12.65 -13.65
CA GLY A 148 0.63 -13.91 -13.95
C GLY A 148 -0.37 -14.98 -14.29
N GLU A 149 -0.03 -15.84 -15.23
CA GLU A 149 -0.77 -17.05 -15.55
C GLU A 149 -0.09 -18.25 -14.89
N ALA A 150 -0.88 -19.09 -14.22
CA ALA A 150 -0.43 -20.29 -13.53
C ALA A 150 -1.49 -21.40 -13.62
N SER A 151 -1.26 -22.53 -12.94
CA SER A 151 -2.23 -23.62 -12.82
C SER A 151 -2.39 -24.02 -11.35
N TYR A 152 -3.53 -24.65 -11.02
CA TYR A 152 -3.67 -25.27 -9.71
C TYR A 152 -2.74 -26.50 -9.60
N ASN A 153 -1.93 -26.54 -8.54
CA ASN A 153 -0.88 -27.54 -8.38
C ASN A 153 -0.87 -28.20 -6.99
N GLN A 154 -1.96 -28.11 -6.23
CA GLN A 154 -2.15 -28.78 -4.92
C GLN A 154 -1.83 -30.30 -4.89
N PHE A 155 -1.73 -30.95 -6.06
CA PHE A 155 -1.37 -32.37 -6.19
C PHE A 155 -0.13 -32.62 -7.08
N VAL A 156 0.59 -31.57 -7.49
CA VAL A 156 1.68 -31.65 -8.45
C VAL A 156 2.97 -31.11 -7.83
N ALA A 157 3.97 -31.98 -7.71
CA ALA A 157 5.35 -31.60 -7.40
C ALA A 157 6.19 -31.60 -8.68
N PRO A 158 7.16 -30.68 -8.84
CA PRO A 158 7.56 -29.60 -7.93
C PRO A 158 6.68 -28.34 -8.04
N ALA A 159 6.80 -27.43 -7.06
CA ALA A 159 6.16 -26.11 -7.10
C ALA A 159 6.57 -25.33 -8.36
N GLN A 160 5.63 -24.57 -8.93
CA GLN A 160 5.86 -23.89 -10.20
C GLN A 160 6.62 -22.57 -10.02
N THR A 161 7.30 -22.17 -11.09
CA THR A 161 7.98 -20.87 -11.19
C THR A 161 7.57 -20.23 -12.51
N PHE A 162 7.19 -18.95 -12.46
CA PHE A 162 6.77 -18.19 -13.63
C PHE A 162 7.06 -16.71 -13.43
N ASN A 163 6.96 -15.92 -14.51
CA ASN A 163 7.19 -14.49 -14.45
C ASN A 163 5.87 -13.72 -14.55
N VAL A 164 5.78 -12.62 -13.81
CA VAL A 164 4.74 -11.61 -13.93
C VAL A 164 5.36 -10.39 -14.57
N THR A 165 4.86 -10.00 -15.74
CA THR A 165 5.19 -8.73 -16.36
C THR A 165 4.10 -7.72 -15.98
N PRO A 166 4.43 -6.56 -15.39
CA PRO A 166 3.44 -5.55 -15.12
C PRO A 166 2.78 -5.07 -16.42
N SER A 167 1.52 -4.72 -16.34
CA SER A 167 0.70 -4.26 -17.46
C SER A 167 0.24 -2.83 -17.25
N GLU A 168 0.21 -2.38 -16.00
CA GLU A 168 -0.30 -1.06 -15.61
C GLU A 168 0.66 -0.43 -14.62
N VAL A 169 1.03 0.83 -14.86
CA VAL A 169 1.74 1.66 -13.89
C VAL A 169 0.93 2.92 -13.68
N PHE A 170 0.67 3.21 -12.41
CA PHE A 170 -0.04 4.39 -11.96
C PHE A 170 0.86 5.19 -11.02
N GLY A 171 1.05 6.48 -11.29
CA GLY A 171 1.79 7.40 -10.44
C GLY A 171 0.91 8.54 -9.96
N VAL A 172 1.11 8.97 -8.73
CA VAL A 172 0.53 10.19 -8.12
C VAL A 172 1.69 11.04 -7.66
N ALA A 173 1.71 12.30 -8.07
CA ALA A 173 2.65 13.33 -7.67
C ALA A 173 1.92 14.61 -7.27
#